data_AF-A0A9D4M2I1-F1
#
_entry.id   AF-A0A9D4M2I1-F1
#
_cell.length_a   1.000
_cell.length_b   1.000
_cell.length_c   1.000
_cell.angle_alpha   90.00
_cell.angle_beta   90.00
_cell.angle_gamma   90.00
#
_symmetry.space_group_name_H-M   'P 1'
#
loop_
_entity.id
_entity.type
_entity.pdbx_description
1 polymer ?
#
loop_
_entity_poly.entity_id
_entity_poly.type
_entity_poly.pdbx_seq_one_letter_code
_entity_poly.pdbx_strand_id
1 'polypeptide(L)'
;MAASMIQRNIPVFKQNMSAAFGNSSLVVKTVAVLVFFGYFLSFIPKGTPYITVTPGYVLPPNFWVWTYLTHSFVEFHIWDVLADVLVVILCGKLLEPLWGAMDMLLFFVITNLLVAITTSFTYLFIYFATKNEDYLFETYIHGLAGYIAGFSVAVKQVMPDHVLVTSPFGKLRNTHIPLILVSVVITLRLLGALDGPYPIMFTWGVLISWIYLRFYQKHSNGNRGDMADNFSFARYCFLGGSILGTKFCQFQV
;
A
#
# COMPACT_ATOMS: atom_id res chain seq x y z
N MET A 1 2.06 13.50 -31.75
CA MET A 1 2.42 14.62 -30.84
C MET A 1 2.55 14.21 -29.36
N ALA A 2 1.86 13.16 -28.87
CA ALA A 2 2.07 12.68 -27.49
C ALA A 2 3.41 11.95 -27.29
N ALA A 3 3.88 11.18 -28.28
CA ALA A 3 5.12 10.39 -28.18
C ALA A 3 6.40 11.27 -28.03
N SER A 4 6.46 12.44 -28.68
CA SER A 4 7.61 13.35 -28.58
C SER A 4 7.67 14.11 -27.25
N MET A 5 6.51 14.38 -26.63
CA MET A 5 6.43 14.95 -25.27
C MET A 5 6.88 13.94 -24.21
N ILE A 6 6.54 12.66 -24.39
CA ILE A 6 6.96 11.56 -23.50
C ILE A 6 8.49 11.36 -23.59
N GLN A 7 9.06 11.29 -24.79
CA GLN A 7 10.52 11.13 -24.96
C GLN A 7 11.34 12.28 -24.37
N ARG A 8 10.84 13.52 -24.43
CA ARG A 8 11.52 14.69 -23.88
C ARG A 8 11.46 14.78 -22.35
N ASN A 9 10.41 14.22 -21.73
CA ASN A 9 10.26 14.24 -20.27
C ASN A 9 10.95 13.06 -19.57
N ILE A 10 11.27 11.97 -20.28
CA ILE A 10 12.04 10.84 -19.74
C ILE A 10 13.41 11.25 -19.17
N PRO A 11 14.26 12.05 -19.84
CA PRO A 11 15.55 12.43 -19.27
C PRO A 11 15.40 13.33 -18.03
N VAL A 12 14.41 14.23 -18.01
CA VAL A 12 14.09 15.07 -16.85
C VAL A 12 13.58 14.23 -15.68
N PHE A 13 12.72 13.24 -15.95
CA PHE A 13 12.24 12.30 -14.95
C PHE A 13 13.38 11.44 -14.40
N LYS A 14 14.27 10.93 -15.26
CA LYS A 14 15.48 10.19 -14.84
C LYS A 14 16.42 11.05 -13.97
N GLN A 15 16.64 12.31 -14.34
CA GLN A 15 17.43 13.24 -13.51
C GLN A 15 16.75 13.52 -12.17
N ASN A 16 15.44 13.75 -12.16
CA ASN A 16 14.68 13.96 -10.93
C ASN A 16 14.67 12.72 -10.02
N MET A 17 14.58 11.51 -10.59
CA MET A 17 14.67 10.26 -9.83
C MET A 17 16.08 9.98 -9.33
N SER A 18 17.11 10.22 -10.15
CA SER A 18 18.51 10.02 -9.76
C SER A 18 18.94 11.01 -8.68
N ALA A 19 18.56 12.29 -8.81
CA ALA A 19 18.76 13.29 -7.78
C ALA A 19 17.94 13.00 -6.52
N ALA A 20 16.70 12.50 -6.66
CA ALA A 20 15.90 12.05 -5.53
C ALA A 20 16.59 10.89 -4.80
N PHE A 21 17.05 9.87 -5.51
CA PHE A 21 17.74 8.72 -4.92
C PHE A 21 19.05 9.12 -4.24
N GLY A 22 19.80 10.08 -4.80
CA GLY A 22 21.02 10.61 -4.19
C GLY A 22 20.77 11.27 -2.82
N ASN A 23 19.71 12.07 -2.72
CA ASN A 23 19.34 12.81 -1.49
C ASN A 23 18.36 12.06 -0.57
N SER A 24 17.86 10.89 -0.96
CA SER A 24 17.00 10.06 -0.11
C SER A 24 17.72 9.60 1.16
N SER A 25 16.94 9.39 2.21
CA SER A 25 17.44 8.88 3.48
C SER A 25 17.98 7.45 3.40
N LEU A 26 18.78 7.11 4.41
CA LEU A 26 19.36 5.78 4.55
C LEU A 26 18.28 4.69 4.63
N VAL A 27 17.12 4.98 5.25
CA VAL A 27 16.01 4.03 5.38
C VAL A 27 15.44 3.68 4.01
N VAL A 28 15.13 4.68 3.20
CA VAL A 28 14.55 4.52 1.86
C VAL A 28 15.50 3.75 0.94
N LYS A 29 16.79 4.07 1.00
CA LYS A 29 17.84 3.35 0.25
C LYS A 29 17.94 1.90 0.68
N THR A 30 17.94 1.64 1.99
CA THR A 30 18.01 0.28 2.54
C THR A 30 16.80 -0.54 2.10
N VAL A 31 15.59 -0.02 2.24
CA VAL A 31 14.36 -0.72 1.80
C VAL A 31 14.37 -0.99 0.30
N ALA A 32 14.73 0.00 -0.53
CA ALA A 32 14.79 -0.20 -1.97
C ALA A 32 15.81 -1.28 -2.40
N VAL A 33 16.98 -1.32 -1.73
CA VAL A 33 17.98 -2.37 -1.96
C VAL A 33 17.46 -3.74 -1.51
N LEU A 34 16.77 -3.81 -0.37
CA LEU A 34 16.17 -5.06 0.12
C LEU A 34 15.10 -5.62 -0.82
N VAL A 35 14.23 -4.78 -1.37
CA VAL A 35 13.21 -5.21 -2.36
C VAL A 35 13.89 -5.73 -3.64
N PHE A 36 14.93 -5.02 -4.11
CA PHE A 36 15.68 -5.48 -5.29
C PHE A 36 16.42 -6.80 -5.03
N PHE A 37 16.98 -6.98 -3.84
CA PHE A 37 17.61 -8.23 -3.43
C PHE A 37 16.60 -9.37 -3.29
N GLY A 38 15.43 -9.10 -2.71
CA GLY A 38 14.37 -10.09 -2.57
C GLY A 38 13.78 -10.55 -3.90
N TYR A 39 13.76 -9.71 -4.92
CA TYR A 39 13.46 -10.12 -6.30
C TYR A 39 14.45 -11.18 -6.81
N PHE A 40 15.75 -11.06 -6.52
CA PHE A 40 16.70 -12.11 -6.88
C PHE A 40 16.51 -13.40 -6.09
N LEU A 41 16.15 -13.30 -4.80
CA LEU A 41 15.83 -14.48 -3.99
C LEU A 41 14.61 -15.23 -4.51
N SER A 42 13.67 -14.51 -5.13
CA SER A 42 12.49 -15.11 -5.75
C SER A 42 12.81 -16.09 -6.89
N PHE A 43 14.00 -16.02 -7.51
CA PHE A 43 14.41 -16.99 -8.53
C PHE A 43 14.78 -18.37 -7.96
N ILE A 44 14.82 -18.53 -6.64
CA ILE A 44 15.10 -19.80 -5.96
C ILE A 44 13.76 -20.41 -5.53
N PRO A 45 13.12 -21.28 -6.32
CA PRO A 45 11.72 -21.68 -6.10
C PRO A 45 11.54 -22.44 -4.78
N LYS A 46 12.57 -23.15 -4.33
CA LYS A 46 12.59 -23.87 -3.04
C LYS A 46 12.65 -22.93 -1.83
N GLY A 47 13.13 -21.69 -2.02
CA GLY A 47 13.29 -20.69 -0.96
C GLY A 47 12.05 -19.82 -0.75
N THR A 48 11.23 -19.64 -1.79
CA THR A 48 10.01 -18.81 -1.78
C THR A 48 9.08 -19.02 -0.57
N PRO A 49 8.71 -20.26 -0.16
CA PRO A 49 7.79 -20.43 0.96
C PRO A 49 8.37 -20.04 2.32
N TYR A 50 9.70 -19.92 2.46
CA TYR A 50 10.35 -19.50 3.70
C TYR A 50 10.44 -17.98 3.87
N ILE A 51 10.28 -17.23 2.78
CA ILE A 51 10.40 -15.77 2.74
C ILE A 51 9.07 -15.06 2.48
N THR A 52 8.10 -15.76 1.88
CA THR A 52 6.72 -15.29 1.67
C THR A 52 5.79 -15.87 2.71
N VAL A 53 4.66 -15.20 2.96
CA VAL A 53 3.67 -15.69 3.94
C VAL A 53 2.77 -16.70 3.24
N THR A 54 2.83 -17.95 3.69
CA THR A 54 1.88 -19.00 3.31
C THR A 54 0.94 -19.24 4.49
N PRO A 55 -0.37 -18.98 4.38
CA PRO A 55 -1.29 -19.05 5.52
C PRO A 55 -1.22 -20.37 6.33
N GLY A 56 -0.99 -21.50 5.66
CA GLY A 56 -0.89 -22.82 6.30
C GLY A 56 0.37 -23.06 7.11
N TYR A 57 1.50 -22.47 6.71
CA TYR A 57 2.78 -22.69 7.39
C TYR A 57 3.03 -21.72 8.56
N VAL A 58 2.26 -20.64 8.64
CA VAL A 58 2.30 -19.76 9.81
C VAL A 58 1.61 -20.38 11.01
N LEU A 59 0.64 -21.26 10.77
CA LEU A 59 -0.09 -21.99 11.80
C LEU A 59 0.74 -23.17 12.35
N PRO A 60 0.35 -23.74 13.52
CA PRO A 60 0.96 -24.96 14.02
C PRO A 60 0.90 -26.07 12.94
N PRO A 61 1.96 -26.88 12.74
CA PRO A 61 3.13 -27.07 13.60
C PRO A 61 4.37 -26.22 13.27
N ASN A 62 4.41 -25.52 12.13
CA ASN A 62 5.64 -24.92 11.60
C ASN A 62 5.97 -23.55 12.20
N PHE A 63 4.96 -22.73 12.56
CA PHE A 63 5.13 -21.42 13.19
C PHE A 63 6.12 -20.48 12.48
N TRP A 64 6.00 -20.34 11.15
CA TRP A 64 6.87 -19.45 10.36
C TRP A 64 6.52 -17.96 10.50
N VAL A 65 6.48 -17.44 11.73
CA VAL A 65 6.03 -16.08 12.07
C VAL A 65 6.92 -14.99 11.46
N TRP A 66 8.20 -15.28 11.22
CA TRP A 66 9.12 -14.32 10.58
C TRP A 66 8.67 -13.94 9.16
N THR A 67 7.90 -14.80 8.48
CA THR A 67 7.41 -14.53 7.13
C THR A 67 6.58 -13.25 7.07
N TYR A 68 5.87 -12.89 8.15
CA TYR A 68 5.13 -11.64 8.25
C TYR A 68 5.99 -10.38 8.12
N LEU A 69 7.29 -10.47 8.40
CA LEU A 69 8.22 -9.36 8.19
C LEU A 69 8.95 -9.48 6.85
N THR A 70 9.28 -10.70 6.41
CA THR A 70 10.08 -10.88 5.20
C THR A 70 9.28 -10.76 3.90
N HIS A 71 7.97 -11.02 3.93
CA HIS A 71 7.13 -11.04 2.72
C HIS A 71 7.12 -9.71 1.97
N SER A 72 7.23 -8.59 2.68
CA SER A 72 7.20 -7.24 2.09
C SER A 72 8.44 -6.90 1.27
N PHE A 73 9.46 -7.75 1.26
CA PHE A 73 10.67 -7.51 0.46
C PHE A 73 10.78 -8.43 -0.75
N VAL A 74 9.79 -9.30 -0.98
CA VAL A 74 9.82 -10.30 -2.05
C VAL A 74 8.76 -9.97 -3.08
N GLU A 75 9.16 -9.86 -4.33
CA GLU A 75 8.26 -9.68 -5.47
C GLU A 75 8.60 -10.66 -6.59
N PHE A 76 7.58 -11.13 -7.31
CA PHE A 76 7.74 -12.09 -8.42
C PHE A 76 7.95 -11.41 -9.76
N HIS A 77 7.42 -10.20 -9.96
CA HIS A 77 7.53 -9.47 -11.22
C HIS A 77 8.38 -8.21 -11.07
N ILE A 78 9.21 -7.95 -12.08
CA ILE A 78 10.05 -6.75 -12.12
C ILE A 78 9.23 -5.45 -12.11
N TRP A 79 8.01 -5.46 -12.67
CA TRP A 79 7.14 -4.29 -12.69
C TRP A 79 6.64 -3.92 -11.29
N ASP A 80 6.37 -4.92 -10.43
CA ASP A 80 5.98 -4.73 -9.04
C ASP A 80 7.15 -4.11 -8.25
N VAL A 81 8.37 -4.66 -8.43
CA VAL A 81 9.61 -4.09 -7.85
C VAL A 81 9.80 -2.62 -8.23
N LEU A 82 9.58 -2.27 -9.51
CA LEU A 82 9.72 -0.89 -9.98
C LEU A 82 8.65 0.02 -9.34
N ALA A 83 7.42 -0.45 -9.19
CA ALA A 83 6.35 0.28 -8.53
C ALA A 83 6.66 0.50 -7.03
N ASP A 84 7.15 -0.54 -6.36
CA ASP A 84 7.55 -0.51 -4.96
C ASP A 84 8.69 0.48 -4.70
N VAL A 85 9.76 0.40 -5.49
CA VAL A 85 10.89 1.32 -5.37
C VAL A 85 10.45 2.76 -5.61
N LEU A 86 9.57 3.00 -6.60
CA LEU A 86 9.01 4.31 -6.85
C LEU A 86 8.22 4.82 -5.64
N VAL A 87 7.34 3.99 -5.07
CA VAL A 87 6.53 4.35 -3.90
C VAL A 87 7.39 4.60 -2.67
N VAL A 88 8.41 3.79 -2.43
CA VAL A 88 9.36 3.97 -1.31
C VAL A 88 10.15 5.27 -1.46
N ILE A 89 10.59 5.63 -2.67
CA ILE A 89 11.25 6.93 -2.93
C ILE A 89 10.29 8.09 -2.71
N LEU A 90 9.05 8.00 -3.22
CA LEU A 90 8.04 9.05 -3.01
C LEU A 90 7.69 9.21 -1.53
N CYS A 91 7.61 8.10 -0.81
CA CYS A 91 7.43 8.07 0.65
C CYS A 91 8.55 8.82 1.36
N GLY A 92 9.81 8.52 1.05
CA GLY A 92 10.97 9.24 1.60
C GLY A 92 10.94 10.74 1.33
N LYS A 93 10.49 11.15 0.14
CA LYS A 93 10.45 12.57 -0.21
C LYS A 93 9.29 13.32 0.44
N LEU A 94 8.13 12.68 0.59
CA LEU A 94 6.90 13.33 1.03
C LEU A 94 6.65 13.16 2.54
N LEU A 95 6.78 11.93 3.05
CA LEU A 95 6.42 11.60 4.43
C LEU A 95 7.56 11.82 5.41
N GLU A 96 8.80 11.53 5.01
CA GLU A 96 9.96 11.68 5.91
C GLU A 96 10.16 13.10 6.43
N PRO A 97 10.05 14.18 5.62
CA PRO A 97 10.22 15.54 6.14
C PRO A 97 9.08 15.99 7.05
N LEU A 98 7.91 15.35 6.94
CA LEU A 98 6.70 15.71 7.71
C LEU A 98 6.62 14.96 9.04
N TRP A 99 6.95 13.67 9.05
CA TRP A 99 6.80 12.79 10.22
C TRP A 99 8.14 12.47 10.88
N GLY A 100 9.24 12.58 10.13
CA GLY A 100 10.55 12.07 10.54
C GLY A 100 10.77 10.61 10.12
N ALA A 101 12.04 10.21 10.03
CA ALA A 101 12.44 8.90 9.55
C ALA A 101 11.95 7.74 10.43
N MET A 102 11.91 7.92 11.75
CA MET A 102 11.51 6.87 12.69
C MET A 102 10.01 6.58 12.63
N ASP A 103 9.17 7.62 12.60
CA ASP A 103 7.71 7.44 12.51
C ASP A 103 7.29 6.91 11.13
N MET A 104 8.00 7.30 10.06
CA MET A 104 7.83 6.71 8.72
C MET A 104 8.17 5.21 8.72
N LEU A 105 9.30 4.81 9.32
CA LEU A 105 9.68 3.40 9.41
C LEU A 105 8.69 2.61 10.26
N LEU A 106 8.20 3.19 11.35
CA LEU A 106 7.18 2.57 12.20
C LEU A 106 5.87 2.37 11.43
N PHE A 107 5.44 3.35 10.63
CA PHE A 107 4.29 3.21 9.74
C PHE A 107 4.49 2.09 8.71
N PHE A 108 5.68 1.99 8.11
CA PHE A 108 6.03 0.92 7.18
C PHE A 108 5.93 -0.47 7.82
N VAL A 109 6.53 -0.65 9.00
CA VAL A 109 6.55 -1.95 9.70
C VAL A 109 5.14 -2.33 10.15
N ILE A 110 4.41 -1.42 10.79
CA ILE A 110 3.06 -1.71 11.31
C ILE A 110 2.09 -2.02 10.18
N THR A 111 2.12 -1.25 9.08
CA THR A 111 1.20 -1.46 7.95
C THR A 111 1.44 -2.83 7.32
N ASN A 112 2.69 -3.17 6.98
CA ASN A 112 3.00 -4.45 6.36
C ASN A 112 2.69 -5.64 7.28
N LEU A 113 3.06 -5.55 8.56
CA LEU A 113 2.79 -6.61 9.54
C LEU A 113 1.28 -6.87 9.69
N LEU A 114 0.49 -5.82 9.91
CA LEU A 114 -0.94 -5.95 10.12
C LEU A 114 -1.66 -6.41 8.84
N VAL A 115 -1.23 -5.94 7.66
CA VAL A 115 -1.78 -6.41 6.38
C VAL A 115 -1.52 -7.91 6.21
N ALA A 116 -0.32 -8.38 6.49
CA ALA A 116 0.01 -9.79 6.35
C ALA A 116 -0.79 -10.67 7.32
N ILE A 117 -0.95 -10.23 8.56
CA ILE A 117 -1.76 -10.92 9.58
C ILE A 117 -3.24 -10.98 9.15
N THR A 118 -3.84 -9.83 8.83
CA THR A 118 -5.27 -9.75 8.45
C THR A 118 -5.57 -10.48 7.14
N THR A 119 -4.66 -10.42 6.17
CA THR A 119 -4.77 -11.18 4.92
C THR A 119 -4.71 -12.68 5.19
N SER A 120 -3.76 -13.13 6.02
CA SER A 120 -3.67 -14.56 6.40
C SER A 120 -4.93 -15.04 7.11
N PHE A 121 -5.49 -14.25 8.04
CA PHE A 121 -6.77 -14.54 8.67
C PHE A 121 -7.93 -14.59 7.67
N THR A 122 -7.93 -13.71 6.66
CA THR A 122 -8.94 -13.72 5.60
C THR A 122 -8.87 -15.02 4.79
N TYR A 123 -7.68 -15.48 4.42
CA TYR A 123 -7.50 -16.75 3.73
C TYR A 123 -7.90 -17.96 4.58
N LEU A 124 -7.61 -17.92 5.88
CA LEU A 124 -8.10 -18.94 6.81
C LEU A 124 -9.63 -18.96 6.90
N PHE A 125 -10.29 -17.80 6.88
CA PHE A 125 -11.75 -17.73 6.84
C PHE A 125 -12.32 -18.29 5.52
N ILE A 126 -11.69 -17.96 4.38
CA ILE A 126 -12.04 -18.52 3.06
C ILE A 126 -11.89 -20.04 3.06
N TYR A 127 -10.80 -20.55 3.64
CA TYR A 127 -10.59 -22.00 3.82
C TYR A 127 -11.72 -22.62 4.63
N PHE A 128 -12.12 -22.01 5.76
CA PHE A 128 -13.21 -22.56 6.57
C PHE A 128 -14.55 -22.61 5.83
N ALA A 129 -14.82 -21.64 4.95
CA ALA A 129 -16.04 -21.56 4.16
C ALA A 129 -16.04 -22.52 2.95
N THR A 130 -14.94 -22.57 2.19
CA THR A 130 -14.86 -23.35 0.94
C THR A 130 -14.36 -24.78 1.16
N LYS A 131 -13.65 -25.04 2.25
CA LYS A 131 -12.96 -26.31 2.56
C LYS A 131 -11.92 -26.74 1.52
N ASN A 132 -11.42 -25.80 0.72
CA ASN A 132 -10.35 -26.06 -0.23
C ASN A 132 -8.99 -25.69 0.36
N GLU A 133 -8.08 -26.66 0.47
CA GLU A 133 -6.73 -26.56 1.01
C GLU A 133 -5.78 -25.70 0.16
N ASP A 134 -6.09 -25.51 -1.13
CA ASP A 134 -5.29 -24.69 -2.05
C ASP A 134 -5.13 -23.25 -1.55
N TYR A 135 -6.17 -22.70 -0.92
CA TYR A 135 -6.14 -21.35 -0.33
C TYR A 135 -5.17 -21.22 0.83
N LEU A 136 -4.77 -22.35 1.44
CA LEU A 136 -3.91 -22.38 2.61
C LEU A 136 -2.45 -22.65 2.24
N PHE A 137 -2.21 -23.50 1.24
CA PHE A 137 -0.86 -23.98 0.87
C PHE A 137 -0.34 -23.49 -0.49
N GLU A 138 -1.22 -23.16 -1.44
CA GLU A 138 -0.84 -22.67 -2.77
C GLU A 138 -0.94 -21.14 -2.90
N THR A 139 -1.28 -20.45 -1.79
CA THR A 139 -1.38 -19.00 -1.75
C THR A 139 -0.13 -18.39 -1.11
N TYR A 140 0.64 -17.63 -1.89
CA TYR A 140 1.79 -16.88 -1.43
C TYR A 140 1.42 -15.40 -1.27
N ILE A 141 1.44 -14.91 -0.04
CA ILE A 141 1.29 -13.48 0.27
C ILE A 141 2.68 -12.86 0.25
N HIS A 142 2.90 -11.88 -0.62
CA HIS A 142 4.19 -11.23 -0.84
C HIS A 142 3.98 -9.78 -1.29
N GLY A 143 5.08 -9.03 -1.28
CA GLY A 143 5.12 -7.71 -1.88
C GLY A 143 4.65 -6.56 -0.99
N LEU A 144 4.76 -5.34 -1.53
CA LEU A 144 4.40 -4.10 -0.83
C LEU A 144 3.02 -3.58 -1.20
N ALA A 145 2.16 -4.39 -1.86
CA ALA A 145 0.82 -3.98 -2.29
C ALA A 145 0.00 -3.32 -1.17
N GLY A 146 0.04 -3.87 0.05
CA GLY A 146 -0.62 -3.28 1.22
C GLY A 146 -0.02 -1.94 1.65
N TYR A 147 1.30 -1.80 1.56
CA TYR A 147 1.99 -0.54 1.84
C TYR A 147 1.74 0.52 0.77
N ILE A 148 1.66 0.15 -0.51
CA ILE A 148 1.28 1.06 -1.61
C ILE A 148 -0.12 1.62 -1.36
N ALA A 149 -1.06 0.76 -0.96
CA ALA A 149 -2.40 1.18 -0.56
C ALA A 149 -2.35 2.16 0.62
N GLY A 150 -1.56 1.84 1.65
CA GLY A 150 -1.37 2.70 2.81
C GLY A 150 -0.74 4.06 2.48
N PHE A 151 0.27 4.08 1.61
CA PHE A 151 0.91 5.29 1.12
C PHE A 151 -0.09 6.18 0.39
N SER A 152 -1.00 5.62 -0.41
CA SER A 152 -2.05 6.40 -1.08
C SER A 152 -2.96 7.13 -0.07
N VAL A 153 -3.25 6.50 1.07
CA VAL A 153 -4.02 7.10 2.16
C VAL A 153 -3.23 8.20 2.87
N ALA A 154 -1.93 7.99 3.10
CA ALA A 154 -1.05 9.00 3.68
C ALA A 154 -0.91 10.23 2.77
N VAL A 155 -0.75 10.02 1.46
CA VAL A 155 -0.69 11.12 0.47
C VAL A 155 -1.99 11.92 0.45
N LYS A 156 -3.15 11.26 0.59
CA LYS A 156 -4.44 11.94 0.75
C LYS A 156 -4.48 12.80 2.02
N GLN A 157 -3.93 12.35 3.13
CA GLN A 157 -3.90 13.11 4.38
C GLN A 157 -3.01 14.36 4.25
N VAL A 158 -1.86 14.24 3.60
CA VAL A 158 -0.90 15.35 3.46
C VAL A 158 -1.36 16.38 2.42
N MET A 159 -1.92 15.94 1.29
CA MET A 159 -2.30 16.83 0.18
C MET A 159 -3.73 16.55 -0.33
N PRO A 160 -4.77 16.78 0.48
CA PRO A 160 -6.14 16.39 0.14
C PRO A 160 -6.70 17.15 -1.08
N ASP A 161 -6.29 18.39 -1.29
CA ASP A 161 -6.83 19.28 -2.33
C ASP A 161 -6.04 19.30 -3.65
N HIS A 162 -4.99 18.48 -3.77
CA HIS A 162 -4.24 18.39 -5.02
C HIS A 162 -5.10 17.72 -6.10
N VAL A 163 -5.39 18.47 -7.17
CA VAL A 163 -6.17 17.99 -8.31
C VAL A 163 -5.24 17.26 -9.27
N LEU A 164 -5.37 15.94 -9.38
CA LEU A 164 -4.47 15.12 -10.20
C LEU A 164 -4.85 15.13 -11.68
N VAL A 165 -6.14 15.03 -11.97
CA VAL A 165 -6.65 14.97 -13.33
C VAL A 165 -7.94 15.78 -13.41
N THR A 166 -7.94 16.79 -14.27
CA THR A 166 -9.18 17.47 -14.66
C THR A 166 -9.76 16.70 -15.84
N SER A 167 -10.69 15.78 -15.55
CA SER A 167 -11.43 15.03 -16.56
C SER A 167 -12.72 15.78 -16.92
N PRO A 168 -13.24 15.66 -18.15
CA PRO A 168 -14.53 16.24 -18.53
C PRO A 168 -15.73 15.78 -17.67
N PHE A 169 -15.59 14.66 -16.95
CA PHE A 169 -16.63 14.13 -16.04
C PHE A 169 -16.49 14.59 -14.59
N GLY A 170 -15.47 15.40 -14.24
CA GLY A 170 -15.27 15.92 -12.90
C GLY A 170 -13.79 16.14 -12.52
N LYS A 171 -13.57 16.89 -11.44
CA LYS A 171 -12.23 17.12 -10.87
C LYS A 171 -11.85 15.94 -9.97
N LEU A 172 -10.98 15.04 -10.43
CA LEU A 172 -10.45 13.96 -9.59
C LEU A 172 -9.43 14.54 -8.61
N ARG A 173 -9.82 14.58 -7.35
CA ARG A 173 -8.95 14.95 -6.22
C ARG A 173 -8.28 13.72 -5.61
N ASN A 174 -7.17 13.97 -4.93
CA ASN A 174 -6.43 13.00 -4.15
C ASN A 174 -7.30 12.20 -3.13
N THR A 175 -8.42 12.81 -2.71
CA THR A 175 -9.44 12.20 -1.85
C THR A 175 -9.96 10.84 -2.35
N HIS A 176 -10.00 10.62 -3.65
CA HIS A 176 -10.56 9.41 -4.28
C HIS A 176 -9.51 8.37 -4.69
N ILE A 177 -8.21 8.70 -4.63
CA ILE A 177 -7.16 7.79 -5.10
C ILE A 177 -7.22 6.42 -4.42
N PRO A 178 -7.34 6.31 -3.08
CA PRO A 178 -7.28 4.99 -2.45
C PRO A 178 -8.39 4.06 -2.96
N LEU A 179 -9.61 4.58 -3.17
CA LEU A 179 -10.71 3.77 -3.73
C LEU A 179 -10.54 3.46 -5.21
N ILE A 180 -10.05 4.43 -6.00
CA ILE A 180 -9.76 4.19 -7.42
C ILE A 180 -8.72 3.09 -7.54
N LEU A 181 -7.64 3.12 -6.75
CA LEU A 181 -6.62 2.08 -6.77
C LEU A 181 -7.17 0.71 -6.36
N VAL A 182 -8.00 0.63 -5.31
CA VAL A 182 -8.71 -0.62 -4.97
C VAL A 182 -9.52 -1.13 -6.17
N SER A 183 -10.30 -0.27 -6.82
CA SER A 183 -11.12 -0.67 -7.97
C SER A 183 -10.28 -1.13 -9.17
N VAL A 184 -9.13 -0.50 -9.41
CA VAL A 184 -8.18 -0.89 -10.46
C VAL A 184 -7.59 -2.26 -10.15
N VAL A 185 -7.13 -2.49 -8.92
CA VAL A 185 -6.56 -3.79 -8.51
C VAL A 185 -7.59 -4.91 -8.61
N ILE A 186 -8.84 -4.67 -8.20
CA ILE A 186 -9.94 -5.64 -8.36
C ILE A 186 -10.19 -5.91 -9.85
N THR A 187 -10.23 -4.88 -10.69
CA THR A 187 -10.46 -5.05 -12.13
C THR A 187 -9.32 -5.83 -12.78
N LEU A 188 -8.06 -5.52 -12.44
CA LEU A 188 -6.89 -6.25 -12.92
C LEU A 188 -6.91 -7.71 -12.49
N ARG A 189 -7.38 -8.01 -11.26
CA ARG A 189 -7.61 -9.39 -10.82
C ARG A 189 -8.69 -10.09 -11.65
N LEU A 190 -9.81 -9.43 -11.93
CA LEU A 190 -10.87 -10.00 -12.77
C LEU A 190 -10.40 -10.27 -14.21
N LEU A 191 -9.44 -9.50 -14.70
CA LEU A 191 -8.78 -9.72 -16.00
C LEU A 191 -7.69 -10.81 -15.95
N GLY A 192 -7.40 -11.38 -14.78
CA GLY A 192 -6.37 -12.41 -14.59
C GLY A 192 -4.93 -11.89 -14.63
N ALA A 193 -4.73 -10.56 -14.52
CA ALA A 193 -3.41 -9.93 -14.60
C ALA A 193 -2.68 -9.84 -13.25
N LEU A 194 -3.38 -10.08 -12.14
CA LEU A 194 -2.84 -10.01 -10.77
C LEU A 194 -3.16 -11.27 -9.97
N ASP A 195 -2.29 -11.61 -9.03
CA ASP A 195 -2.48 -12.75 -8.14
C ASP A 195 -3.62 -12.53 -7.13
N GLY A 196 -4.14 -13.64 -6.59
CA GLY A 196 -5.31 -13.65 -5.70
C GLY A 196 -5.17 -12.79 -4.44
N PRO A 197 -3.98 -12.74 -3.80
CA PRO A 197 -3.79 -11.97 -2.57
C PRO A 197 -3.84 -10.46 -2.74
N TYR A 198 -3.50 -9.93 -3.92
CA TYR A 198 -3.31 -8.50 -4.15
C TYR A 198 -4.54 -7.65 -3.78
N PRO A 199 -5.77 -7.96 -4.25
CA PRO A 199 -6.96 -7.19 -3.87
C PRO A 199 -7.24 -7.19 -2.37
N ILE A 200 -7.00 -8.32 -1.69
CA ILE A 200 -7.23 -8.47 -0.24
C ILE A 200 -6.20 -7.64 0.53
N MET A 201 -4.92 -7.75 0.16
CA MET A 201 -3.83 -6.96 0.75
C MET A 201 -4.06 -5.47 0.55
N PHE A 202 -4.48 -5.05 -0.64
CA PHE A 202 -4.73 -3.65 -0.95
C PHE A 202 -5.90 -3.09 -0.12
N THR A 203 -6.98 -3.87 0.01
CA THR A 203 -8.16 -3.48 0.80
C THR A 203 -7.82 -3.34 2.28
N TRP A 204 -7.13 -4.33 2.86
CA TRP A 204 -6.67 -4.25 4.24
C TRP A 204 -5.64 -3.15 4.45
N GLY A 205 -4.76 -2.90 3.47
CA GLY A 205 -3.80 -1.81 3.50
C GLY A 205 -4.47 -0.44 3.61
N VAL A 206 -5.51 -0.18 2.81
CA VAL A 206 -6.31 1.05 2.94
C VAL A 206 -6.93 1.18 4.34
N LEU A 207 -7.55 0.11 4.84
CA LEU A 207 -8.23 0.13 6.15
C LEU A 207 -7.26 0.32 7.31
N ILE A 208 -6.18 -0.46 7.37
CA ILE A 208 -5.18 -0.42 8.43
C ILE A 208 -4.49 0.93 8.46
N SER A 209 -4.07 1.44 7.30
CA SER A 209 -3.42 2.75 7.24
C SER A 209 -4.39 3.88 7.59
N TRP A 210 -5.66 3.79 7.21
CA TRP A 210 -6.66 4.76 7.66
C TRP A 210 -6.83 4.75 9.19
N ILE A 211 -6.94 3.57 9.81
CA ILE A 211 -7.02 3.45 11.28
C ILE A 211 -5.77 4.01 11.94
N TYR A 212 -4.58 3.64 11.43
CA TYR A 212 -3.30 4.09 11.98
C TYR A 212 -3.17 5.62 11.94
N LEU A 213 -3.44 6.23 10.78
CA LEU A 213 -3.30 7.67 10.59
C LEU A 213 -4.35 8.46 11.36
N ARG A 214 -5.58 7.91 11.50
CA ARG A 214 -6.65 8.57 12.24
C ARG A 214 -6.44 8.56 13.75
N PHE A 215 -5.88 7.48 14.32
CA PHE A 215 -5.87 7.29 15.78
C PHE A 215 -4.47 7.19 16.40
N TYR A 216 -3.49 6.64 15.69
CA TYR A 216 -2.20 6.24 16.27
C TYR A 216 -1.02 7.12 15.87
N GLN A 217 -1.11 7.84 14.75
CA GLN A 217 -0.03 8.70 14.28
C GLN A 217 0.33 9.77 15.32
N LYS A 218 1.60 9.83 15.71
CA LYS A 218 2.08 10.90 16.59
C LYS A 218 2.38 12.14 15.77
N HIS A 219 1.86 13.28 16.20
CA HIS A 219 2.31 14.57 15.68
C HIS A 219 3.32 15.19 16.64
N SER A 220 4.27 15.96 16.10
CA SER A 220 5.27 16.72 16.88
C SER A 220 4.64 17.67 17.91
N ASN A 221 3.40 18.08 17.69
CA ASN A 221 2.62 18.95 18.58
C ASN A 221 2.06 18.22 19.82
N GLY A 222 2.36 16.93 20.01
CA GLY A 222 1.88 16.11 21.14
C GLY A 222 0.47 15.53 20.94
N ASN A 223 -0.26 15.96 19.90
CA ASN A 223 -1.57 15.40 19.56
C ASN A 223 -1.43 14.06 18.80
N ARG A 224 -2.43 13.17 18.95
CA ARG A 224 -2.44 11.84 18.30
C ARG A 224 -3.53 11.76 17.24
N GLY A 225 -3.14 11.29 16.06
CA GLY A 225 -3.99 11.05 14.91
C GLY A 225 -4.45 12.32 14.21
N ASP A 226 -5.19 12.14 13.11
CA ASP A 226 -5.91 13.19 12.42
C ASP A 226 -7.43 12.98 12.56
N MET A 227 -8.04 13.78 13.44
CA MET A 227 -9.49 13.77 13.69
C MET A 227 -10.28 14.66 12.72
N ALA A 228 -9.65 15.23 11.68
CA ALA A 228 -10.33 16.10 10.74
C ALA A 228 -11.46 15.38 9.99
N ASP A 229 -12.57 16.08 9.78
CA ASP A 229 -13.73 15.57 9.04
C ASP A 229 -13.40 15.20 7.58
N ASN A 230 -12.37 15.84 7.01
CA ASN A 230 -11.86 15.55 5.67
C ASN A 230 -11.24 14.14 5.56
N PHE A 231 -10.84 13.55 6.70
CA PHE A 231 -10.27 12.21 6.79
C PHE A 231 -11.33 11.14 7.18
N SER A 232 -12.62 11.50 7.20
CA SER A 232 -13.72 10.56 7.47
C SER A 232 -13.90 9.53 6.34
N PHE A 233 -14.24 8.28 6.71
CA PHE A 233 -14.48 7.20 5.74
C PHE A 233 -15.58 7.57 4.72
N ALA A 234 -16.59 8.35 5.16
CA ALA A 234 -17.68 8.83 4.32
C ALA A 234 -17.21 9.63 3.09
N ARG A 235 -16.12 10.39 3.22
CA ARG A 235 -15.57 11.19 2.10
C ARG A 235 -14.76 10.37 1.10
N TYR A 236 -14.43 9.11 1.41
CA TYR A 236 -13.94 8.19 0.39
C TYR A 236 -15.06 7.86 -0.60
N CYS A 237 -16.28 7.66 -0.13
CA CYS A 237 -17.42 7.17 -0.93
C CYS A 237 -18.09 8.24 -1.81
N PHE A 238 -18.12 9.51 -1.38
CA PHE A 238 -18.86 10.56 -2.09
C PHE A 238 -18.06 11.23 -3.22
N LEU A 239 -18.36 10.85 -4.47
CA LEU A 239 -17.83 11.44 -5.72
C LEU A 239 -18.53 12.76 -6.13
N GLY A 240 -19.53 13.23 -5.37
CA GLY A 240 -20.33 14.40 -5.73
C GLY A 240 -20.51 15.33 -4.54
N GLY A 241 -20.05 16.57 -4.68
CA GLY A 241 -20.50 17.67 -3.82
C GLY A 241 -21.99 17.88 -4.03
N SER A 242 -22.81 17.30 -3.16
CA SER A 242 -24.23 17.64 -3.06
C SER A 242 -24.62 17.68 -1.59
N ILE A 243 -25.36 18.73 -1.26
CA ILE A 243 -25.65 19.32 0.06
C ILE A 243 -26.54 18.40 0.95
N LEU A 244 -26.70 17.11 0.61
CA LEU A 244 -27.62 16.19 1.29
C LEU A 244 -26.95 15.22 2.28
N GLY A 245 -25.64 15.30 2.50
CA GLY A 245 -24.90 14.39 3.40
C GLY A 245 -24.95 14.76 4.89
N THR A 246 -25.38 15.96 5.24
CA THR A 246 -25.28 16.50 6.61
C THR A 246 -26.22 15.80 7.61
N LYS A 247 -27.20 15.01 7.16
CA LYS A 247 -28.18 14.37 8.04
C LYS A 247 -27.82 12.96 8.53
N PHE A 248 -26.83 12.28 7.95
CA PHE A 248 -26.41 10.96 8.43
C PHE A 248 -25.25 10.99 9.44
N CYS A 249 -24.61 12.14 9.63
CA CYS A 249 -23.48 12.33 10.55
C CYS A 249 -23.91 12.81 11.97
N GLN A 250 -25.08 12.37 12.43
CA GLN A 250 -25.54 12.57 13.82
C GLN A 250 -25.67 11.26 14.60
N PHE A 251 -25.38 10.11 13.96
CA PHE A 251 -25.41 8.79 14.59
C PHE A 251 -24.05 8.10 14.45
N GLN A 252 -23.05 8.63 15.13
CA GLN A 252 -21.88 7.86 15.57
C GLN A 252 -21.19 8.68 16.67
N VAL A 253 -21.74 8.52 17.88
CA VAL A 253 -21.14 8.92 19.16
C VAL A 253 -19.96 8.01 19.44
#